data_AF-T1AHQ0-F1
#
_entry.id   AF-T1AHQ0-F1
#
_cell.length_a   1.000
_cell.length_b   1.000
_cell.length_c   1.000
_cell.angle_alpha   90.00
_cell.angle_beta   90.00
_cell.angle_gamma   90.00
#
_symmetry.space_group_name_H-M   'P 1'
#
loop_
_entity.id
_entity.type
_entity.pdbx_description
1 polymer ?
#
loop_
_entity_poly.entity_id
_entity_poly.type
_entity_poly.pdbx_seq_one_letter_code
_entity_poly.pdbx_strand_id
1 'polypeptide(L)'
;MPLGLKQDNYTGTLYVSFPSGNWTASYTLVPVPPGSVHELLDAFNRVSLGSKLVPSPGLLIFWLGPNGTTPRGDPVYYSYSTHINGTTLSVPRASANYLGTLDGPVTSFGFALHPPPPNPGSNASVPAFLVEVFDPSGALVVSYNSDSGLGPGPDQFFPSDAIASSSGVQVAGFVAVILGVAFPVLAIAGAYSTYGRDRTSGALESVLVQPIGRLSLTLFRYVGVLVALAFACAGALALIDGLLWALLQAPLSIEVYSELFLGMVVESAAFIGLMFLFSHVFRSSSALLGTTLVLAMALTVGWDLAIPIVLSLFGIPLYAPSGATLAYQLLFLSPGTYLRLIMLMIGGSGNGVDLSTIGVTSLNLALVGAIWVLAPLVVLFPLVRYRD
;
A
#
# COMPACT_ATOMS: atom_id res chain seq x y z
N MET A 1 -14.66 -9.75 -28.75
CA MET A 1 -13.75 -10.85 -29.14
C MET A 1 -14.26 -12.14 -28.53
N PRO A 2 -14.30 -13.28 -29.26
CA PRO A 2 -14.62 -14.55 -28.64
C PRO A 2 -13.45 -15.00 -27.76
N LEU A 3 -13.70 -15.20 -26.46
CA LEU A 3 -12.75 -15.80 -25.54
C LEU A 3 -12.71 -17.31 -25.80
N GLY A 4 -11.67 -17.78 -26.49
CA GLY A 4 -11.41 -19.20 -26.65
C GLY A 4 -10.77 -19.76 -25.38
N LEU A 5 -11.56 -20.40 -24.52
CA LEU A 5 -11.06 -21.09 -23.33
C LEU A 5 -10.84 -22.58 -23.64
N LYS A 6 -9.60 -23.05 -23.56
CA LYS A 6 -9.25 -24.48 -23.60
C LYS A 6 -9.19 -25.04 -22.18
N GLN A 7 -9.68 -26.26 -22.04
CA GLN A 7 -9.89 -26.98 -20.80
C GLN A 7 -8.56 -27.55 -20.27
N ASP A 8 -7.87 -26.82 -19.40
CA ASP A 8 -6.89 -27.30 -18.40
C ASP A 8 -6.44 -26.09 -17.54
N ASN A 9 -6.64 -26.13 -16.21
CA ASN A 9 -6.25 -25.13 -15.20
C ASN A 9 -6.42 -23.63 -15.60
N TYR A 10 -7.51 -23.00 -15.17
CA TYR A 10 -7.89 -21.64 -15.54
C TYR A 10 -7.10 -20.54 -14.79
N THR A 11 -5.91 -20.16 -15.27
CA THR A 11 -5.46 -18.76 -15.10
C THR A 11 -6.11 -17.92 -16.20
N GLY A 12 -7.10 -17.10 -15.82
CA GLY A 12 -7.77 -16.18 -16.72
C GLY A 12 -7.23 -14.76 -16.52
N THR A 13 -6.59 -14.20 -17.53
CA THR A 13 -6.27 -12.76 -17.52
C THR A 13 -7.38 -12.03 -18.27
N LEU A 14 -8.15 -11.21 -17.54
CA LEU A 14 -9.17 -10.36 -18.16
C LEU A 14 -8.50 -9.08 -18.65
N TYR A 15 -8.49 -8.93 -19.97
CA TYR A 15 -8.10 -7.69 -20.64
C TYR A 15 -9.35 -6.89 -20.91
N VAL A 16 -9.56 -5.83 -20.14
CA VAL A 16 -10.66 -4.90 -20.39
C VAL A 16 -10.08 -3.72 -21.17
N SER A 17 -10.39 -3.68 -22.46
CA SER A 17 -9.99 -2.60 -23.35
C SER A 17 -11.09 -1.54 -23.40
N PHE A 18 -10.76 -0.32 -22.97
CA PHE A 18 -11.62 0.84 -23.08
C PHE A 18 -11.04 1.83 -24.11
N PRO A 19 -11.86 2.74 -24.69
CA PRO A 19 -11.38 3.75 -25.63
C PRO A 19 -10.25 4.65 -25.10
N SER A 20 -10.05 4.72 -23.78
CA SER A 20 -9.04 5.53 -23.08
C SER A 20 -7.83 4.74 -22.57
N GLY A 21 -7.71 3.44 -22.84
CA GLY A 21 -6.58 2.60 -22.43
C GLY A 21 -6.98 1.18 -22.03
N ASN A 22 -5.98 0.29 -21.96
CA ASN A 22 -6.18 -1.11 -21.58
C ASN A 22 -5.87 -1.31 -20.09
N TRP A 23 -6.79 -1.93 -19.36
CA TRP A 23 -6.56 -2.43 -18.01
C TRP A 23 -6.45 -3.94 -18.03
N THR A 24 -5.52 -4.48 -17.22
CA THR A 24 -5.29 -5.91 -17.09
C THR A 24 -5.53 -6.31 -15.64
N ALA A 25 -6.61 -7.05 -15.39
CA ALA A 25 -6.84 -7.72 -14.12
C ALA A 25 -6.53 -9.21 -14.30
N SER A 26 -5.58 -9.72 -13.53
CA SER A 26 -5.20 -11.14 -13.54
C SER A 26 -5.89 -11.83 -12.38
N TYR A 27 -6.75 -12.81 -12.65
CA TYR A 27 -7.33 -13.65 -11.62
C TYR A 27 -6.99 -15.12 -11.87
N THR A 28 -6.71 -15.85 -10.80
CA THR A 28 -6.46 -17.29 -10.85
C THR A 28 -7.76 -17.98 -10.47
N LEU A 29 -8.45 -18.57 -11.45
CA LEU A 29 -9.62 -19.41 -11.17
C LEU A 29 -9.09 -20.78 -10.70
N VAL A 30 -9.40 -21.15 -9.46
CA VAL A 30 -9.22 -22.51 -8.98
C VAL A 30 -10.08 -23.43 -9.87
N PRO A 31 -9.63 -24.64 -10.26
CA PRO A 31 -10.45 -25.54 -11.09
C PRO A 31 -11.80 -25.83 -10.42
N VAL A 32 -12.88 -25.44 -11.09
CA VAL A 32 -14.25 -25.54 -10.57
C VAL A 32 -15.02 -26.65 -11.30
N PRO A 33 -15.87 -27.43 -10.60
CA PRO A 33 -16.76 -28.38 -11.26
C PRO A 33 -17.69 -27.72 -12.29
N PRO A 34 -18.00 -28.39 -13.43
CA PRO A 34 -18.94 -27.90 -14.42
C PRO A 34 -20.32 -27.57 -13.78
N GLY A 35 -20.87 -26.38 -14.08
CA GLY A 35 -22.17 -25.94 -13.55
C GLY A 35 -22.11 -25.13 -12.26
N SER A 36 -20.92 -24.61 -11.91
CA SER A 36 -20.71 -23.70 -10.79
C SER A 36 -20.59 -22.26 -11.28
N VAL A 37 -21.12 -21.31 -10.51
CA VAL A 37 -20.89 -19.88 -10.72
C VAL A 37 -19.90 -19.44 -9.65
N HIS A 38 -18.77 -18.87 -10.09
CA HIS A 38 -17.96 -18.04 -9.21
C HIS A 38 -18.27 -16.59 -9.54
N GLU A 39 -18.67 -15.85 -8.52
CA GLU A 39 -18.55 -14.41 -8.55
C GLU A 39 -17.08 -14.06 -8.36
N LEU A 40 -16.64 -12.96 -8.98
CA LEU A 40 -15.45 -12.23 -8.57
C LEU A 40 -16.02 -10.91 -8.10
N LEU A 41 -16.39 -10.87 -6.85
CA LEU A 41 -17.02 -9.71 -6.24
C LEU A 41 -15.94 -8.75 -5.77
N ASP A 42 -15.21 -8.18 -6.73
CA ASP A 42 -14.47 -6.96 -6.45
C ASP A 42 -15.37 -5.79 -6.81
N ALA A 43 -15.70 -4.97 -5.83
CA ALA A 43 -16.40 -3.73 -6.10
C ALA A 43 -15.48 -2.87 -6.98
N PHE A 44 -15.69 -2.92 -8.30
CA PHE A 44 -15.06 -1.98 -9.23
C PHE A 44 -15.63 -0.58 -8.95
N ASN A 45 -15.15 0.06 -7.89
CA ASN A 45 -15.18 1.51 -7.85
C ASN A 45 -14.15 1.98 -8.87
N ARG A 46 -14.66 2.53 -9.98
CA ARG A 46 -14.01 3.38 -11.00
C ARG A 46 -13.78 2.69 -12.35
N VAL A 47 -14.77 2.80 -13.24
CA VAL A 47 -14.50 2.89 -14.68
C VAL A 47 -14.28 4.36 -15.03
N SER A 48 -13.03 4.72 -15.29
CA SER A 48 -12.65 6.05 -15.79
C SER A 48 -13.13 6.21 -17.23
N LEU A 49 -14.33 6.76 -17.42
CA LEU A 49 -14.72 7.39 -18.68
C LEU A 49 -14.24 8.85 -18.66
N GLY A 50 -13.59 9.26 -19.74
CA GLY A 50 -12.98 10.59 -19.89
C GLY A 50 -13.82 11.72 -19.29
N SER A 51 -13.19 12.50 -18.41
CA SER A 51 -13.63 13.80 -17.88
C SER A 51 -14.93 13.89 -17.06
N LYS A 52 -15.68 12.81 -16.82
CA LYS A 52 -16.78 12.81 -15.83
C LYS A 52 -16.84 11.49 -15.08
N LEU A 53 -16.31 11.48 -13.86
CA LEU A 53 -16.54 10.43 -12.87
C LEU A 53 -18.03 10.44 -12.49
N VAL A 54 -18.80 9.46 -12.95
CA VAL A 54 -20.14 9.19 -12.43
C VAL A 54 -20.01 8.05 -11.41
N PRO A 55 -20.23 8.29 -10.11
CA PRO A 55 -20.17 7.24 -9.11
C PRO A 55 -21.48 6.46 -9.16
N SER A 56 -21.43 5.21 -9.63
CA SER A 56 -22.48 4.25 -9.30
C SER A 56 -21.79 2.97 -8.83
N PRO A 57 -22.08 2.47 -7.62
CA PRO A 57 -21.75 1.10 -7.28
C PRO A 57 -22.46 0.17 -8.26
N GLY A 58 -21.87 -0.99 -8.52
CA GLY A 58 -22.44 -1.96 -9.45
C GLY A 58 -22.00 -3.39 -9.13
N LEU A 59 -22.85 -4.34 -9.49
CA LEU A 59 -22.60 -5.78 -9.39
C LEU A 59 -22.07 -6.28 -10.74
N LEU A 60 -20.98 -7.04 -10.75
CA LEU A 60 -20.42 -7.65 -11.95
C LEU A 60 -20.53 -9.17 -11.84
N ILE A 61 -21.31 -9.79 -12.73
CA ILE A 61 -21.51 -11.24 -12.72
C ILE A 61 -20.76 -11.87 -13.89
N PHE A 62 -19.98 -12.91 -13.59
CA PHE A 62 -19.31 -13.77 -14.57
C PHE A 62 -20.05 -15.10 -14.68
N TRP A 63 -20.45 -15.47 -15.90
CA TRP A 63 -21.13 -16.73 -16.15
C TRP A 63 -20.21 -17.72 -16.86
N LEU A 64 -19.99 -18.87 -16.22
CA LEU A 64 -19.19 -19.98 -16.75
C LEU A 64 -20.05 -21.24 -16.87
N GLY A 65 -20.92 -21.28 -17.88
CA GLY A 65 -21.80 -22.42 -18.13
C GLY A 65 -21.05 -23.66 -18.65
N PRO A 66 -21.58 -24.88 -18.42
CA PRO A 66 -21.01 -26.11 -18.99
C PRO A 66 -20.82 -25.96 -20.50
N ASN A 67 -19.65 -26.35 -21.00
CA ASN A 67 -19.28 -26.27 -22.42
C ASN A 67 -19.35 -24.84 -23.02
N GLY A 68 -19.15 -23.80 -22.21
CA GLY A 68 -19.20 -22.41 -22.67
C GLY A 68 -20.62 -21.93 -22.99
N THR A 69 -21.64 -22.55 -22.39
CA THR A 69 -23.01 -22.06 -22.49
C THR A 69 -23.13 -20.69 -21.82
N THR A 70 -23.77 -19.75 -22.53
CA THR A 70 -24.06 -18.41 -22.04
C THR A 70 -25.49 -18.35 -21.49
N PRO A 71 -25.78 -17.46 -20.54
CA PRO A 71 -27.14 -17.26 -20.04
C PRO A 71 -28.00 -16.68 -21.17
N ARG A 72 -29.32 -16.91 -21.11
CA ARG A 72 -30.26 -16.58 -22.19
C ARG A 72 -31.38 -15.65 -21.70
N GLY A 73 -30.99 -14.52 -21.12
CA GLY A 73 -31.91 -13.60 -20.47
C GLY A 73 -32.32 -14.07 -19.09
N ASP A 74 -31.39 -14.69 -18.38
CA ASP A 74 -31.59 -15.28 -17.05
C ASP A 74 -31.78 -14.13 -16.05
N PRO A 75 -32.97 -13.97 -15.43
CA PRO A 75 -33.22 -12.84 -14.55
C PRO A 75 -32.48 -12.97 -13.22
N VAL A 76 -31.85 -11.87 -12.81
CA VAL A 76 -31.09 -11.73 -11.57
C VAL A 76 -31.91 -10.95 -10.56
N TYR A 77 -31.95 -11.45 -9.34
CA TYR A 77 -32.58 -10.81 -8.20
C TYR A 77 -31.60 -10.67 -7.05
N TYR A 78 -31.84 -9.69 -6.19
CA TYR A 78 -31.09 -9.50 -4.97
C TYR A 78 -32.00 -9.25 -3.76
N SER A 79 -31.54 -9.63 -2.57
CA SER A 79 -32.23 -9.31 -1.31
C SER A 79 -31.24 -9.14 -0.17
N TYR A 80 -31.70 -8.50 0.91
CA TYR A 80 -30.95 -8.42 2.16
C TYR A 80 -31.61 -9.35 3.17
N SER A 81 -30.80 -10.20 3.82
CA SER A 81 -31.26 -11.10 4.89
C SER A 81 -30.50 -10.80 6.17
N THR A 82 -31.21 -10.68 7.29
CA THR A 82 -30.60 -10.41 8.60
C THR A 82 -30.18 -11.67 9.35
N HIS A 83 -30.35 -12.87 8.77
CA HIS A 83 -30.00 -14.12 9.43
C HIS A 83 -29.97 -15.31 8.44
N ILE A 84 -28.81 -15.94 8.22
CA ILE A 84 -28.74 -17.22 7.52
C ILE A 84 -27.90 -18.21 8.34
N ASN A 85 -28.51 -18.76 9.38
CA ASN A 85 -27.94 -19.88 10.12
C ASN A 85 -27.96 -21.15 9.25
N GLY A 86 -26.93 -21.35 8.44
CA GLY A 86 -26.51 -22.64 7.88
C GLY A 86 -27.47 -23.38 6.94
N THR A 87 -28.68 -22.88 6.70
CA THR A 87 -29.63 -23.47 5.74
C THR A 87 -29.79 -22.55 4.54
N THR A 88 -29.53 -23.09 3.35
CA THR A 88 -29.78 -22.46 2.04
C THR A 88 -31.28 -22.16 1.89
N LEU A 89 -31.70 -21.01 2.40
CA LEU A 89 -33.03 -20.46 2.17
C LEU A 89 -32.98 -19.68 0.86
N SER A 90 -33.53 -20.28 -0.20
CA SER A 90 -33.92 -19.49 -1.36
C SER A 90 -34.97 -18.47 -0.91
N VAL A 91 -34.71 -17.20 -1.18
CA VAL A 91 -35.66 -16.15 -0.82
C VAL A 91 -36.78 -16.17 -1.87
N PRO A 92 -38.06 -16.19 -1.49
CA PRO A 92 -39.14 -16.16 -2.46
C PRO A 92 -38.94 -14.98 -3.43
N ARG A 93 -39.02 -15.22 -4.74
CA ARG A 93 -38.87 -14.20 -5.79
C ARG A 93 -39.74 -12.96 -5.56
N ALA A 94 -40.88 -13.11 -4.90
CA ALA A 94 -41.78 -12.02 -4.53
C ALA A 94 -41.20 -11.02 -3.51
N SER A 95 -40.19 -11.42 -2.74
CA SER A 95 -39.50 -10.59 -1.74
C SER A 95 -38.11 -10.11 -2.19
N ALA A 96 -37.65 -10.51 -3.38
CA ALA A 96 -36.36 -10.10 -3.93
C ALA A 96 -36.53 -8.97 -4.94
N ASN A 97 -35.56 -8.05 -4.97
CA ASN A 97 -35.53 -6.94 -5.92
C ASN A 97 -34.94 -7.41 -7.25
N TYR A 98 -35.63 -7.11 -8.35
CA TYR A 98 -35.12 -7.42 -9.68
C TYR A 98 -33.96 -6.50 -10.05
N LEU A 99 -32.84 -7.09 -10.48
CA LEU A 99 -31.62 -6.37 -10.84
C LEU A 99 -31.47 -6.18 -12.35
N GLY A 100 -31.84 -7.21 -13.12
CA GLY A 100 -31.73 -7.20 -14.59
C GLY A 100 -31.63 -8.62 -15.16
N THR A 101 -31.29 -8.74 -16.43
CA THR A 101 -31.08 -10.02 -17.13
C THR A 101 -29.60 -10.27 -17.42
N LEU A 102 -29.17 -11.52 -17.32
CA LEU A 102 -27.88 -11.96 -17.84
C LEU A 102 -28.05 -12.38 -19.31
N ASP A 103 -27.49 -11.57 -20.20
CA ASP A 103 -27.56 -11.79 -21.65
C ASP A 103 -26.21 -12.23 -22.25
N GLY A 104 -25.19 -12.41 -21.40
CA GLY A 104 -23.85 -12.78 -21.85
C GLY A 104 -22.95 -13.31 -20.73
N PRO A 105 -21.72 -13.73 -21.07
CA PRO A 105 -20.77 -14.32 -20.12
C PRO A 105 -20.26 -13.32 -19.07
N VAL A 106 -20.42 -12.03 -19.31
CA VAL A 106 -20.11 -10.95 -18.36
C VAL A 106 -21.21 -9.91 -18.46
N THR A 107 -21.86 -9.60 -17.35
CA THR A 107 -22.89 -8.56 -17.27
C THR A 107 -22.68 -7.71 -16.04
N SER A 108 -22.77 -6.38 -16.20
CA SER A 108 -22.72 -5.43 -15.10
C SER A 108 -24.09 -4.84 -14.82
N PHE A 109 -24.42 -4.69 -13.55
CA PHE A 109 -25.65 -4.07 -13.09
C PHE A 109 -25.32 -2.85 -12.24
N GLY A 110 -25.90 -1.69 -12.58
CA GLY A 110 -25.85 -0.53 -11.70
C GLY A 110 -26.72 -0.74 -10.48
N PHE A 111 -26.15 -0.61 -9.28
CA PHE A 111 -26.83 -0.96 -8.04
C PHE A 111 -26.35 -0.06 -6.90
N ALA A 112 -27.29 0.67 -6.27
CA ALA A 112 -27.00 1.41 -5.05
C ALA A 112 -27.16 0.47 -3.84
N LEU A 113 -26.04 -0.01 -3.31
CA LEU A 113 -25.99 -0.65 -1.99
C LEU A 113 -26.29 0.38 -0.92
N HIS A 114 -27.54 0.42 -0.48
CA HIS A 114 -27.86 0.98 0.82
C HIS A 114 -28.30 -0.18 1.70
N PRO A 115 -27.36 -0.95 2.30
CA PRO A 115 -27.74 -1.87 3.34
C PRO A 115 -28.51 -1.07 4.39
N PRO A 116 -29.66 -1.57 4.88
CA PRO A 116 -30.39 -0.88 5.94
C PRO A 116 -29.44 -0.71 7.13
N PRO A 117 -29.43 0.47 7.79
CA PRO A 117 -28.53 0.71 8.90
C PRO A 117 -28.74 -0.37 9.97
N PRO A 118 -27.66 -0.91 10.56
CA PRO A 118 -27.78 -1.90 11.62
C PRO A 118 -28.64 -1.32 12.74
N ASN A 119 -29.66 -2.06 13.19
CA ASN A 119 -30.55 -1.60 14.25
C ASN A 119 -29.72 -1.28 15.50
N PRO A 120 -29.69 -0.02 15.98
CA PRO A 120 -28.93 0.35 17.16
C PRO A 120 -29.56 -0.33 18.38
N GLY A 121 -28.93 -1.40 18.88
CA GLY A 121 -29.38 -2.16 20.05
C GLY A 121 -29.45 -3.67 19.86
N SER A 122 -29.34 -4.18 18.63
CA SER A 122 -29.16 -5.61 18.39
C SER A 122 -27.69 -5.91 18.10
N ASN A 123 -27.12 -6.95 18.70
CA ASN A 123 -25.89 -7.61 18.22
C ASN A 123 -26.10 -8.29 16.84
N ALA A 124 -26.99 -7.74 16.01
CA ALA A 124 -27.35 -8.31 14.74
C ALA A 124 -26.17 -8.19 13.79
N SER A 125 -25.75 -9.35 13.28
CA SER A 125 -24.80 -9.51 12.19
C SER A 125 -25.10 -8.52 11.07
N VAL A 126 -24.03 -8.04 10.41
CA VAL A 126 -24.12 -7.24 9.18
C VAL A 126 -25.12 -7.93 8.23
N PRO A 127 -26.13 -7.24 7.69
CA PRO A 127 -27.13 -7.87 6.83
C PRO A 127 -26.43 -8.57 5.67
N ALA A 128 -26.69 -9.87 5.53
CA ALA A 128 -26.18 -10.68 4.45
C ALA A 128 -26.84 -10.25 3.15
N PHE A 129 -26.05 -10.15 2.09
CA PHE A 129 -26.53 -9.91 0.74
C PHE A 129 -26.71 -11.26 0.03
N LEU A 130 -27.89 -11.46 -0.55
CA LEU A 130 -28.23 -12.63 -1.33
C LEU A 130 -28.45 -12.23 -2.79
N VAL A 131 -27.78 -12.91 -3.71
CA VAL A 131 -28.02 -12.81 -5.16
C VAL A 131 -28.52 -14.14 -5.68
N GLU A 132 -29.60 -14.12 -6.42
CA GLU A 132 -30.16 -15.31 -7.06
C GLU A 132 -30.33 -15.08 -8.56
N VAL A 133 -29.88 -16.06 -9.34
CA VAL A 133 -30.09 -16.09 -10.79
C VAL A 133 -31.08 -17.19 -11.09
N PHE A 134 -32.13 -16.85 -11.82
CA PHE A 134 -33.12 -17.80 -12.29
C PHE A 134 -32.99 -17.98 -13.79
N ASP A 135 -33.41 -19.13 -14.30
CA ASP A 135 -33.56 -19.33 -15.72
C ASP A 135 -34.85 -18.64 -16.23
N PRO A 136 -35.04 -18.53 -17.56
CA PRO A 136 -36.26 -17.95 -18.12
C PRO A 136 -37.54 -18.72 -17.75
N SER A 137 -37.44 -19.99 -17.32
CA SER A 137 -38.56 -20.80 -16.84
C SER A 137 -38.94 -20.50 -15.38
N GLY A 138 -38.09 -19.74 -14.67
CA GLY A 138 -38.26 -19.38 -13.27
C GLY A 138 -37.64 -20.37 -12.28
N ALA A 139 -36.86 -21.35 -12.75
CA ALA A 139 -36.11 -22.24 -11.87
C ALA A 139 -34.85 -21.53 -11.35
N LEU A 140 -34.53 -21.73 -10.07
CA LEU A 140 -33.31 -21.20 -9.48
C LEU A 140 -32.10 -21.92 -10.09
N VAL A 141 -31.19 -21.17 -10.70
CA VAL A 141 -29.96 -21.72 -11.28
C VAL A 141 -28.81 -21.61 -10.30
N VAL A 142 -28.65 -20.44 -9.69
CA VAL A 142 -27.64 -20.22 -8.66
C VAL A 142 -28.13 -19.24 -7.60
N SER A 143 -27.66 -19.45 -6.36
CA SER A 143 -27.87 -18.58 -5.22
C SER A 143 -26.52 -18.34 -4.55
N TYR A 144 -26.16 -17.08 -4.34
CA TYR A 144 -24.98 -16.65 -3.61
C TYR A 144 -25.40 -15.91 -2.34
N ASN A 145 -24.73 -16.21 -1.23
CA ASN A 145 -24.98 -15.62 0.07
C ASN A 145 -23.66 -15.17 0.71
N SER A 146 -23.57 -13.90 1.10
CA SER A 146 -22.37 -13.34 1.73
C SER A 146 -22.07 -13.87 3.15
N ASP A 147 -22.99 -14.60 3.78
CA ASP A 147 -22.90 -15.04 5.19
C ASP A 147 -22.71 -16.57 5.37
N SER A 148 -22.51 -17.33 4.29
CA SER A 148 -22.33 -18.79 4.39
C SER A 148 -20.93 -19.17 4.91
N GLY A 149 -20.77 -19.22 6.23
CA GLY A 149 -19.54 -19.64 6.93
C GLY A 149 -19.12 -21.11 6.78
N LEU A 150 -19.35 -21.77 5.65
CA LEU A 150 -19.03 -23.18 5.40
C LEU A 150 -18.22 -23.38 4.10
N GLY A 151 -16.88 -23.36 4.21
CA GLY A 151 -15.95 -23.98 3.25
C GLY A 151 -15.36 -23.09 2.14
N PRO A 152 -14.20 -23.46 1.56
CA PRO A 152 -13.16 -22.52 1.14
C PRO A 152 -13.39 -21.88 -0.23
N GLY A 153 -13.42 -20.55 -0.28
CA GLY A 153 -13.35 -19.73 -1.50
C GLY A 153 -13.42 -18.25 -1.15
N PRO A 154 -12.65 -17.36 -1.81
CA PRO A 154 -12.60 -15.94 -1.50
C PRO A 154 -13.94 -15.29 -1.84
N ASP A 155 -14.13 -14.04 -1.44
CA ASP A 155 -15.32 -13.22 -1.70
C ASP A 155 -16.25 -13.17 -0.48
N GLN A 156 -15.65 -12.67 0.61
CA GLN A 156 -16.42 -11.86 1.55
C GLN A 156 -16.74 -10.54 0.85
N PHE A 157 -18.02 -10.21 0.77
CA PHE A 157 -18.52 -8.91 0.38
C PHE A 157 -18.02 -7.89 1.43
N PHE A 158 -16.84 -7.31 1.21
CA PHE A 158 -16.53 -6.06 1.88
C PHE A 158 -17.37 -5.01 1.17
N PRO A 159 -18.36 -4.35 1.82
CA PRO A 159 -18.81 -3.08 1.30
C PRO A 159 -17.54 -2.25 1.14
N SER A 160 -17.15 -1.98 -0.11
CA SER A 160 -16.10 -1.00 -0.33
C SER A 160 -16.73 0.33 0.06
N ASP A 161 -16.61 0.67 1.35
CA ASP A 161 -16.60 2.06 1.77
C ASP A 161 -15.73 2.77 0.74
N ALA A 162 -16.36 3.71 0.04
CA ALA A 162 -15.92 4.22 -1.24
C ALA A 162 -14.39 4.21 -1.40
N ILE A 163 -13.91 3.67 -2.52
CA ILE A 163 -12.53 3.85 -3.03
C ILE A 163 -12.31 5.33 -3.40
N ALA A 164 -12.78 6.28 -2.58
CA ALA A 164 -12.32 7.65 -2.47
C ALA A 164 -11.10 7.72 -1.54
N SER A 165 -10.96 6.80 -0.58
CA SER A 165 -9.83 6.75 0.37
C SER A 165 -8.62 5.94 -0.12
N SER A 166 -8.80 4.89 -0.94
CA SER A 166 -7.68 4.00 -1.33
C SER A 166 -6.83 4.52 -2.49
N SER A 167 -7.34 5.42 -3.35
CA SER A 167 -6.52 6.01 -4.43
C SER A 167 -5.42 6.91 -3.88
N GLY A 168 -5.70 7.65 -2.81
CA GLY A 168 -4.70 8.49 -2.14
C GLY A 168 -3.59 7.66 -1.51
N VAL A 169 -3.93 6.56 -0.82
CA VAL A 169 -2.97 5.66 -0.16
C VAL A 169 -2.10 4.92 -1.19
N GLN A 170 -2.67 4.46 -2.30
CA GLN A 170 -1.89 3.77 -3.35
C GLN A 170 -0.90 4.70 -4.06
N VAL A 171 -1.33 5.92 -4.41
CA VAL A 171 -0.42 6.91 -5.00
C VAL A 171 0.62 7.37 -3.98
N ALA A 172 0.23 7.56 -2.73
CA ALA A 172 1.16 7.84 -1.63
C ALA A 172 2.20 6.72 -1.52
N GLY A 173 1.79 5.45 -1.59
CA GLY A 173 2.68 4.29 -1.60
C GLY A 173 3.71 4.33 -2.73
N PHE A 174 3.27 4.62 -3.96
CA PHE A 174 4.18 4.80 -5.10
C PHE A 174 5.16 5.96 -4.90
N VAL A 175 4.64 7.09 -4.41
CA VAL A 175 5.44 8.27 -4.06
C VAL A 175 6.49 7.91 -3.00
N ALA A 176 6.13 7.16 -1.97
CA ALA A 176 7.07 6.74 -0.94
C ALA A 176 8.17 5.82 -1.45
N VAL A 177 7.92 4.98 -2.45
CA VAL A 177 8.99 4.16 -3.07
C VAL A 177 10.01 5.06 -3.77
N ILE A 178 9.56 6.03 -4.57
CA ILE A 178 10.48 6.92 -5.31
C ILE A 178 11.19 7.88 -4.34
N LEU A 179 10.42 8.52 -3.47
CA LEU A 179 10.95 9.50 -2.52
C LEU A 179 11.83 8.85 -1.46
N GLY A 180 11.52 7.62 -1.05
CA GLY A 180 12.34 6.83 -0.12
C GLY A 180 13.74 6.51 -0.66
N VAL A 181 13.97 6.59 -1.96
CA VAL A 181 15.33 6.51 -2.53
C VAL A 181 15.93 7.90 -2.75
N ALA A 182 15.12 8.85 -3.24
CA ALA A 182 15.59 10.18 -3.60
C ALA A 182 16.04 11.01 -2.38
N PHE A 183 15.28 10.99 -1.28
CA PHE A 183 15.59 11.80 -0.09
C PHE A 183 16.89 11.39 0.62
N PRO A 184 17.17 10.10 0.85
CA PRO A 184 18.48 9.66 1.36
C PRO A 184 19.66 10.18 0.54
N VAL A 185 19.55 10.17 -0.79
CA VAL A 185 20.60 10.66 -1.70
C VAL A 185 20.75 12.18 -1.59
N LEU A 186 19.64 12.92 -1.60
CA LEU A 186 19.64 14.37 -1.43
C LEU A 186 20.19 14.76 -0.05
N ALA A 187 19.87 14.00 1.00
CA ALA A 187 20.38 14.20 2.35
C ALA A 187 21.90 14.05 2.41
N ILE A 188 22.44 13.01 1.78
CA ILE A 188 23.90 12.81 1.67
C ILE A 188 24.55 13.92 0.85
N ALA A 189 23.97 14.29 -0.29
CA ALA A 189 24.52 15.35 -1.14
C ALA A 189 24.51 16.73 -0.43
N GLY A 190 23.42 17.05 0.27
CA GLY A 190 23.28 18.24 1.09
C GLY A 190 24.29 18.26 2.25
N ALA A 191 24.40 17.17 2.99
CA ALA A 191 25.37 17.04 4.09
C ALA A 191 26.84 17.06 3.60
N TYR A 192 27.12 16.48 2.43
CA TYR A 192 28.44 16.51 1.82
C TYR A 192 28.84 17.92 1.40
N SER A 193 27.96 18.62 0.68
CA SER A 193 28.25 19.96 0.17
C SER A 193 28.43 20.99 1.28
N THR A 194 27.74 20.83 2.41
CA THR A 194 27.75 21.78 3.53
C THR A 194 28.75 21.46 4.63
N TYR A 195 29.16 20.19 4.79
CA TYR A 195 30.08 19.79 5.86
C TYR A 195 31.13 18.80 5.40
N GLY A 196 30.73 17.70 4.75
CA GLY A 196 31.64 16.61 4.40
C GLY A 196 32.84 17.06 3.58
N ARG A 197 32.62 17.90 2.55
CA ARG A 197 33.66 18.42 1.66
C ARG A 197 34.63 19.35 2.38
N ASP A 198 34.13 20.28 3.17
CA ASP A 198 34.97 21.23 3.92
C ASP A 198 35.85 20.50 4.94
N ARG A 199 35.32 19.39 5.50
CA ARG A 199 36.02 18.60 6.50
C ARG A 199 37.18 17.81 5.92
N THR A 200 36.93 17.12 4.81
CA THR A 200 37.96 16.29 4.16
C THR A 200 39.01 17.14 3.44
N SER A 201 38.67 18.35 3.01
CA SER A 201 39.63 19.29 2.41
C SER A 201 40.48 20.06 3.43
N GLY A 202 40.17 19.97 4.73
CA GLY A 202 40.83 20.75 5.78
C GLY A 202 40.40 22.22 5.83
N ALA A 203 39.46 22.65 4.97
CA ALA A 203 38.96 24.03 4.94
C ALA A 203 38.32 24.44 6.28
N LEU A 204 37.72 23.51 7.01
CA LEU A 204 37.14 23.75 8.33
C LEU A 204 38.15 24.27 9.37
N GLU A 205 39.44 23.90 9.26
CA GLU A 205 40.48 24.35 10.19
C GLU A 205 40.75 25.86 10.07
N SER A 206 40.61 26.42 8.87
CA SER A 206 40.79 27.85 8.62
C SER A 206 39.68 28.72 9.24
N VAL A 207 38.49 28.14 9.46
CA VAL A 207 37.32 28.84 10.03
C VAL A 207 37.30 28.76 11.56
N LEU A 208 37.93 27.73 12.13
CA LEU A 208 37.96 27.46 13.58
C LEU A 208 38.89 28.38 14.39
N VAL A 209 39.40 29.48 13.81
CA VAL A 209 40.20 30.49 14.53
C VAL A 209 39.35 31.28 15.54
N GLN A 210 38.02 31.24 15.41
CA GLN A 210 37.07 31.87 16.34
C GLN A 210 36.74 30.97 17.54
N PRO A 211 36.33 31.52 18.71
CA PRO A 211 36.05 30.77 19.94
C PRO A 211 34.74 29.96 19.89
N ILE A 212 34.45 29.31 18.77
CA ILE A 212 33.29 28.43 18.59
C ILE A 212 33.75 26.98 18.74
N GLY A 213 33.09 26.23 19.63
CA GLY A 213 33.39 24.81 19.80
C GLY A 213 33.11 24.01 18.53
N ARG A 214 34.02 23.11 18.14
CA ARG A 214 33.90 22.21 16.98
C ARG A 214 32.55 21.48 16.96
N LEU A 215 32.15 20.96 18.12
CA LEU A 215 30.87 20.28 18.30
C LEU A 215 29.67 21.19 17.96
N SER A 216 29.66 22.41 18.47
CA SER A 216 28.58 23.36 18.21
C SER A 216 28.48 23.68 16.72
N LEU A 217 29.62 23.89 16.05
CA LEU A 217 29.67 24.13 14.61
C LEU A 217 29.09 22.95 13.82
N THR A 218 29.48 21.72 14.16
CA THR A 218 28.95 20.50 13.54
C THR A 218 27.45 20.36 13.76
N LEU A 219 26.94 20.58 14.98
CA LEU A 219 25.51 20.51 15.28
C LEU A 219 24.70 21.61 14.55
N PHE A 220 25.20 22.84 14.49
CA PHE A 220 24.54 23.91 13.73
C PHE A 220 24.46 23.60 12.23
N ARG A 221 25.53 23.04 11.64
CA ARG A 221 25.51 22.60 10.25
C ARG A 221 24.55 21.43 10.04
N TYR A 222 24.52 20.45 10.94
CA TYR A 222 23.57 19.34 10.90
C TYR A 222 22.11 19.85 10.89
N VAL A 223 21.77 20.69 11.86
CA VAL A 223 20.42 21.27 11.98
C VAL A 223 20.09 22.16 10.77
N GLY A 224 21.06 22.94 10.27
CA GLY A 224 20.87 23.77 9.08
C GLY A 224 20.51 22.96 7.83
N VAL A 225 21.21 21.85 7.59
CA VAL A 225 20.89 20.94 6.48
C VAL A 225 19.54 20.27 6.69
N LEU A 226 19.25 19.83 7.91
CA LEU A 226 17.98 19.19 8.25
C LEU A 226 16.79 20.13 8.03
N VAL A 227 16.90 21.40 8.45
CA VAL A 227 15.85 22.41 8.24
C VAL A 227 15.68 22.69 6.75
N ALA A 228 16.76 22.84 6.00
CA ALA A 228 16.69 23.05 4.55
C ALA A 228 16.00 21.88 3.84
N LEU A 229 16.32 20.64 4.20
CA LEU A 229 15.65 19.45 3.66
C LEU A 229 14.20 19.35 4.12
N ALA A 230 13.87 19.71 5.36
CA ALA A 230 12.49 19.72 5.83
C ALA A 230 11.61 20.66 4.98
N PHE A 231 12.12 21.84 4.62
CA PHE A 231 11.42 22.72 3.67
C PHE A 231 11.30 22.10 2.27
N ALA A 232 12.33 21.41 1.80
CA ALA A 232 12.27 20.68 0.53
C ALA A 232 11.23 19.54 0.56
N CYS A 233 11.15 18.78 1.67
CA CYS A 233 10.14 17.74 1.91
C CYS A 233 8.73 18.33 1.87
N ALA A 234 8.49 19.42 2.59
CA ALA A 234 7.19 20.10 2.63
C ALA A 234 6.78 20.58 1.23
N GLY A 235 7.72 21.20 0.49
CA GLY A 235 7.48 21.63 -0.89
C GLY A 235 7.17 20.47 -1.84
N ALA A 236 7.93 19.37 -1.74
CA ALA A 236 7.71 18.17 -2.55
C ALA A 236 6.33 17.55 -2.27
N LEU A 237 5.94 17.41 -1.00
CA LEU A 237 4.62 16.91 -0.63
C LEU A 237 3.49 17.83 -1.07
N ALA A 238 3.65 19.15 -0.92
CA ALA A 238 2.65 20.10 -1.38
C ALA A 238 2.43 20.03 -2.89
N LEU A 239 3.51 19.83 -3.67
CA LEU A 239 3.40 19.61 -5.12
C LEU A 239 2.68 18.31 -5.45
N ILE A 240 2.96 17.23 -4.72
CA ILE A 240 2.33 15.93 -4.92
C ILE A 240 0.84 15.99 -4.57
N ASP A 241 0.50 16.60 -3.44
CA ASP A 241 -0.89 16.79 -3.00
C ASP A 241 -1.66 17.69 -3.99
N GLY A 242 -1.05 18.77 -4.48
CA GLY A 242 -1.63 19.60 -5.52
C GLY A 242 -1.87 18.85 -6.85
N LEU A 243 -0.95 17.96 -7.23
CA LEU A 243 -1.11 17.12 -8.42
C LEU A 243 -2.20 16.06 -8.24
N LEU A 244 -2.29 15.45 -7.04
CA LEU A 244 -3.36 14.53 -6.67
C LEU A 244 -4.73 15.21 -6.71
N TRP A 245 -4.81 16.43 -6.16
CA TRP A 245 -6.02 17.23 -6.22
C TRP A 245 -6.40 17.56 -7.67
N ALA A 246 -5.45 17.99 -8.51
CA ALA A 246 -5.70 18.34 -9.90
C ALA A 246 -6.16 17.14 -10.76
N LEU A 247 -5.52 15.97 -10.61
CA LEU A 247 -5.76 14.80 -11.47
C LEU A 247 -6.88 13.89 -10.96
N LEU A 248 -6.94 13.66 -9.65
CA LEU A 248 -7.81 12.66 -9.04
C LEU A 248 -8.94 13.26 -8.19
N GLN A 249 -8.93 14.57 -7.95
CA GLN A 249 -9.86 15.26 -7.05
C GLN A 249 -9.91 14.63 -5.65
N ALA A 250 -8.78 14.04 -5.23
CA ALA A 250 -8.63 13.28 -4.00
C ALA A 250 -7.32 13.71 -3.32
N PRO A 251 -7.32 14.80 -2.53
CA PRO A 251 -6.15 15.20 -1.77
C PRO A 251 -5.79 14.15 -0.72
N LEU A 252 -4.54 14.17 -0.26
CA LEU A 252 -4.11 13.35 0.86
C LEU A 252 -4.86 13.79 2.12
N SER A 253 -5.24 12.82 2.96
CA SER A 253 -5.73 13.16 4.29
C SER A 253 -4.60 13.83 5.09
N ILE A 254 -4.97 14.73 6.00
CA ILE A 254 -4.00 15.45 6.83
C ILE A 254 -3.11 14.49 7.64
N GLU A 255 -3.68 13.37 8.08
CA GLU A 255 -2.97 12.30 8.78
C GLU A 255 -1.86 11.71 7.90
N VAL A 256 -2.21 11.23 6.71
CA VAL A 256 -1.25 10.68 5.74
C VAL A 256 -0.19 11.72 5.36
N TYR A 257 -0.60 12.95 5.09
CA TYR A 257 0.34 14.04 4.76
C TYR A 257 1.37 14.26 5.89
N SER A 258 0.90 14.37 7.13
CA SER A 258 1.74 14.66 8.29
C SER A 258 2.71 13.51 8.60
N GLU A 259 2.25 12.26 8.48
CA GLU A 259 3.08 11.08 8.72
C GLU A 259 4.14 10.91 7.64
N LEU A 260 3.81 11.18 6.36
CA LEU A 260 4.79 11.18 5.29
C LEU A 260 5.86 12.25 5.46
N PHE A 261 5.43 13.45 5.84
CA PHE A 261 6.34 14.55 6.12
C PHE A 261 7.33 14.16 7.22
N LEU A 262 6.84 13.65 8.35
CA LEU A 262 7.68 13.20 9.46
C LEU A 262 8.59 12.04 9.04
N GLY A 263 8.08 11.09 8.25
CA GLY A 263 8.85 9.98 7.68
C GLY A 263 10.08 10.43 6.92
N MET A 264 9.89 11.32 5.95
CA MET A 264 10.99 11.81 5.12
C MET A 264 11.97 12.67 5.92
N VAL A 265 11.50 13.43 6.90
CA VAL A 265 12.38 14.23 7.78
C VAL A 265 13.26 13.32 8.64
N VAL A 266 12.69 12.29 9.26
CA VAL A 266 13.44 11.33 10.08
C VAL A 266 14.45 10.55 9.24
N GLU A 267 14.04 10.07 8.07
CA GLU A 267 14.92 9.37 7.14
C GLU A 267 16.09 10.28 6.69
N SER A 268 15.78 11.52 6.27
CA SER A 268 16.80 12.51 5.90
C SER A 268 17.76 12.79 7.06
N ALA A 269 17.24 12.97 8.27
CA ALA A 269 18.03 13.20 9.47
C ALA A 269 19.01 12.06 9.77
N ALA A 270 18.58 10.81 9.58
CA ALA A 270 19.44 9.63 9.74
C ALA A 270 20.59 9.63 8.72
N PHE A 271 20.31 9.88 7.45
CA PHE A 271 21.32 9.91 6.39
C PHE A 271 22.28 11.11 6.47
N ILE A 272 21.81 12.29 6.88
CA ILE A 272 22.70 13.41 7.24
C ILE A 272 23.64 12.96 8.37
N GLY A 273 23.09 12.30 9.40
CA GLY A 273 23.86 11.86 10.57
C GLY A 273 24.96 10.88 10.17
N LEU A 274 24.63 9.89 9.35
CA LEU A 274 25.61 8.95 8.79
C LEU A 274 26.70 9.68 7.98
N MET A 275 26.32 10.64 7.13
CA MET A 275 27.28 11.42 6.34
C MET A 275 28.27 12.20 7.23
N PHE A 276 27.77 12.83 8.30
CA PHE A 276 28.58 13.54 9.28
C PHE A 276 29.47 12.61 10.10
N LEU A 277 28.97 11.43 10.45
CA LEU A 277 29.76 10.39 11.11
C LEU A 277 30.93 9.96 10.23
N PHE A 278 30.65 9.59 8.99
CA PHE A 278 31.66 9.10 8.06
C PHE A 278 32.67 10.17 7.64
N SER A 279 32.31 11.46 7.67
CA SER A 279 33.28 12.53 7.37
C SER A 279 34.41 12.63 8.39
N HIS A 280 34.26 12.06 9.59
CA HIS A 280 35.34 11.95 10.58
C HIS A 280 36.13 10.65 10.45
N VAL A 281 35.60 9.67 9.71
CA VAL A 281 36.25 8.39 9.47
C VAL A 281 37.15 8.47 8.24
N PHE A 282 36.65 9.06 7.16
CA PHE A 282 37.35 9.15 5.88
C PHE A 282 38.13 10.46 5.73
N ARG A 283 39.34 10.37 5.18
CA ARG A 283 40.18 11.54 4.87
C ARG A 283 39.98 12.05 3.43
N SER A 284 39.58 11.18 2.51
CA SER A 284 39.37 11.53 1.10
C SER A 284 37.91 11.89 0.83
N SER A 285 37.68 13.00 0.13
CA SER A 285 36.34 13.44 -0.27
C SER A 285 35.62 12.44 -1.18
N SER A 286 36.36 11.79 -2.11
CA SER A 286 35.79 10.79 -3.02
C SER A 286 35.42 9.51 -2.30
N ALA A 287 36.27 9.06 -1.36
CA ALA A 287 35.98 7.89 -0.53
C ALA A 287 34.76 8.15 0.37
N LEU A 288 34.68 9.32 0.99
CA LEU A 288 33.55 9.73 1.82
C LEU A 288 32.23 9.69 1.04
N LEU A 289 32.16 10.38 -0.10
CA LEU A 289 30.93 10.43 -0.91
C LEU A 289 30.57 9.06 -1.50
N GLY A 290 31.56 8.34 -2.04
CA GLY A 290 31.33 7.03 -2.65
C GLY A 290 30.83 6.00 -1.63
N THR A 291 31.46 5.90 -0.47
CA THR A 291 31.05 4.93 0.57
C THR A 291 29.69 5.26 1.15
N THR A 292 29.39 6.53 1.41
CA THR A 292 28.09 6.92 1.97
C THR A 292 26.95 6.72 0.99
N LEU A 293 27.16 6.99 -0.30
CA LEU A 293 26.16 6.73 -1.34
C LEU A 293 25.93 5.23 -1.55
N VAL A 294 26.98 4.41 -1.59
CA VAL A 294 26.85 2.94 -1.67
C VAL A 294 26.11 2.41 -0.44
N LEU A 295 26.43 2.90 0.75
CA LEU A 295 25.72 2.52 1.97
C LEU A 295 24.25 2.92 1.92
N ALA A 296 23.91 4.11 1.43
CA ALA A 296 22.52 4.53 1.29
C ALA A 296 21.75 3.67 0.30
N MET A 297 22.35 3.33 -0.85
CA MET A 297 21.75 2.39 -1.80
C MET A 297 21.58 1.00 -1.18
N ALA A 298 22.54 0.54 -0.38
CA ALA A 298 22.45 -0.74 0.32
C ALA A 298 21.35 -0.75 1.39
N LEU A 299 21.16 0.36 2.11
CA LEU A 299 20.14 0.49 3.16
C LEU A 299 18.73 0.80 2.61
N THR A 300 18.62 1.37 1.42
CA THR A 300 17.32 1.61 0.76
C THR A 300 16.97 0.41 -0.11
N VAL A 301 17.43 0.42 -1.36
CA VAL A 301 17.11 -0.60 -2.39
C VAL A 301 17.71 -1.96 -2.06
N GLY A 302 18.96 -1.98 -1.58
CA GLY A 302 19.66 -3.22 -1.25
C GLY A 302 19.00 -3.98 -0.10
N TRP A 303 18.36 -3.27 0.83
CA TRP A 303 17.70 -3.87 1.98
C TRP A 303 16.43 -4.60 1.57
N ASP A 304 15.66 -4.03 0.65
CA ASP A 304 14.48 -4.66 0.07
C ASP A 304 14.81 -5.94 -0.69
N LEU A 305 15.99 -6.03 -1.31
CA LEU A 305 16.50 -7.25 -1.94
C LEU A 305 17.07 -8.24 -0.91
N ALA A 306 17.66 -7.74 0.17
CA ALA A 306 18.26 -8.57 1.21
C ALA A 306 17.20 -9.36 2.01
N ILE A 307 16.06 -8.74 2.32
CA ILE A 307 14.98 -9.38 3.09
C ILE A 307 14.54 -10.74 2.49
N PRO A 308 14.11 -10.84 1.21
CA PRO A 308 13.69 -12.12 0.65
C PRO A 308 14.84 -13.13 0.55
N ILE A 309 16.09 -12.68 0.37
CA ILE A 309 17.27 -13.55 0.39
C ILE A 309 17.46 -14.16 1.78
N VAL A 310 17.41 -13.34 2.83
CA VAL A 310 17.52 -13.80 4.22
C VAL A 310 16.43 -14.81 4.55
N LEU A 311 15.18 -14.52 4.20
CA LEU A 311 14.06 -15.45 4.44
C LEU A 311 14.25 -16.78 3.70
N SER A 312 14.70 -16.72 2.44
CA SER A 312 15.00 -17.90 1.64
C SER A 312 16.11 -18.76 2.24
N LEU A 313 17.18 -18.14 2.77
CA LEU A 313 18.28 -18.84 3.45
C LEU A 313 17.81 -19.62 4.69
N PHE A 314 16.80 -19.12 5.38
CA PHE A 314 16.19 -19.81 6.54
C PHE A 314 15.02 -20.74 6.15
N GLY A 315 14.72 -20.89 4.86
CA GLY A 315 13.61 -21.70 4.38
C GLY A 315 12.22 -21.17 4.79
N ILE A 316 12.11 -19.87 5.10
CA ILE A 316 10.88 -19.23 5.53
C ILE A 316 10.17 -18.63 4.29
N PRO A 317 8.98 -19.10 3.92
CA PRO A 317 8.25 -18.54 2.77
C PRO A 317 7.77 -17.11 3.07
N LEU A 318 8.10 -16.17 2.17
CA LEU A 318 7.81 -14.74 2.30
C LEU A 318 6.32 -14.44 2.56
N TYR A 319 5.44 -15.20 1.92
CA TYR A 319 3.98 -15.00 1.98
C TYR A 319 3.30 -15.75 3.14
N ALA A 320 4.04 -16.56 3.91
CA ALA A 320 3.49 -17.11 5.14
C ALA A 320 3.46 -16.03 6.24
N PRO A 321 2.52 -16.10 7.20
CA PRO A 321 2.44 -15.13 8.30
C PRO A 321 3.75 -14.95 9.07
N SER A 322 4.51 -16.03 9.27
CA SER A 322 5.83 -16.00 9.91
C SER A 322 6.89 -15.29 9.05
N GLY A 323 6.87 -15.49 7.73
CA GLY A 323 7.74 -14.79 6.79
C GLY A 323 7.43 -13.30 6.69
N ALA A 324 6.15 -12.94 6.62
CA ALA A 324 5.71 -11.55 6.64
C ALA A 324 6.11 -10.84 7.95
N THR A 325 5.90 -11.50 9.09
CA THR A 325 6.29 -10.97 10.42
C THR A 325 7.79 -10.66 10.48
N LEU A 326 8.63 -11.63 10.08
CA LEU A 326 10.09 -11.44 10.07
C LEU A 326 10.51 -10.38 9.05
N ALA A 327 9.89 -10.33 7.86
CA ALA A 327 10.15 -9.30 6.86
C ALA A 327 9.91 -7.90 7.44
N TYR A 328 8.79 -7.68 8.12
CA TYR A 328 8.46 -6.39 8.74
C TYR A 328 9.40 -6.05 9.90
N GLN A 329 9.82 -7.03 10.70
CA GLN A 329 10.84 -6.83 11.75
C GLN A 329 12.18 -6.37 11.16
N LEU A 330 12.60 -6.95 10.02
CA LEU A 330 13.83 -6.56 9.33
C LEU A 330 13.76 -5.13 8.76
N LEU A 331 12.58 -4.58 8.49
CA LEU A 331 12.43 -3.18 8.05
C LEU A 331 12.79 -2.17 9.15
N PHE A 332 12.74 -2.52 10.43
CA PHE A 332 13.17 -1.61 11.51
C PHE A 332 14.70 -1.44 11.57
N LEU A 333 15.44 -2.37 10.96
CA LEU A 333 16.91 -2.40 10.98
C LEU A 333 17.56 -1.53 9.91
N SER A 334 16.77 -0.84 9.08
CA SER A 334 17.31 0.11 8.10
C SER A 334 16.61 1.46 8.20
N PRO A 335 17.36 2.59 8.21
CA PRO A 335 16.77 3.91 8.13
C PRO A 335 16.12 4.17 6.76
N GLY A 336 16.58 3.50 5.70
CA GLY A 336 16.06 3.64 4.33
C GLY A 336 14.69 3.00 4.11
N THR A 337 14.20 2.23 5.09
CA THR A 337 12.87 1.59 5.06
C THR A 337 11.89 2.27 6.01
N TYR A 338 12.28 3.37 6.66
CA TYR A 338 11.45 4.05 7.65
C TYR A 338 10.16 4.61 7.04
N LEU A 339 10.23 5.24 5.87
CA LEU A 339 9.04 5.74 5.18
C LEU A 339 8.06 4.61 4.81
N ARG A 340 8.59 3.44 4.48
CA ARG A 340 7.79 2.24 4.18
C ARG A 340 7.10 1.69 5.44
N LEU A 341 7.75 1.73 6.60
CA LEU A 341 7.13 1.36 7.87
C LEU A 341 5.96 2.28 8.23
N ILE A 342 6.08 3.58 7.96
CA ILE A 342 4.96 4.52 8.11
C ILE A 342 3.82 4.16 7.17
N MET A 343 4.11 3.85 5.91
CA MET A 343 3.07 3.41 4.97
C MET A 343 2.35 2.13 5.40
N LEU A 344 3.09 1.19 5.99
CA LEU A 344 2.47 -0.02 6.57
C LEU A 344 1.53 0.36 7.71
N MET A 345 1.94 1.26 8.61
CA MET A 345 1.10 1.74 9.70
C MET A 345 -0.20 2.40 9.18
N ILE A 346 -0.09 3.27 8.17
CA ILE A 346 -1.25 3.92 7.52
C ILE A 346 -2.18 2.88 6.87
N GLY A 347 -1.61 1.87 6.22
CA GLY A 347 -2.36 0.83 5.52
C GLY A 347 -3.13 -0.11 6.45
N GLY A 348 -2.84 -0.12 7.75
CA GLY A 348 -3.60 -0.84 8.79
C GLY A 348 -3.51 -2.37 8.76
N SER A 349 -3.13 -2.99 7.64
CA SER A 349 -2.94 -4.43 7.52
C SER A 349 -1.85 -4.79 6.50
N GLY A 350 -1.08 -5.83 6.81
CA GLY A 350 -0.04 -6.35 5.92
C GLY A 350 -0.18 -7.86 5.77
N ASN A 351 -0.58 -8.33 4.58
CA ASN A 351 -0.68 -9.77 4.24
C ASN A 351 -1.47 -10.61 5.27
N GLY A 352 -2.55 -10.06 5.82
CA GLY A 352 -3.40 -10.77 6.81
C GLY A 352 -2.80 -10.86 8.22
N VAL A 353 -1.69 -10.17 8.50
CA VAL A 353 -1.12 -10.06 9.84
C VAL A 353 -1.49 -8.71 10.45
N ASP A 354 -1.95 -8.73 11.70
CA ASP A 354 -2.16 -7.53 12.49
C ASP A 354 -0.81 -6.85 12.78
N LEU A 355 -0.60 -5.69 12.17
CA LEU A 355 0.63 -4.92 12.24
C LEU A 355 0.98 -4.47 13.67
N SER A 356 -0.03 -4.30 14.52
CA SER A 356 0.19 -3.94 15.93
C SER A 356 0.90 -5.06 16.71
N THR A 357 0.60 -6.33 16.39
CA THR A 357 1.23 -7.50 17.02
C THR A 357 2.70 -7.68 16.63
N ILE A 358 3.08 -7.15 15.46
CA ILE A 358 4.46 -7.17 14.95
C ILE A 358 5.26 -5.96 15.45
N GLY A 359 4.60 -5.04 16.17
CA GLY A 359 5.23 -3.85 16.72
C GLY A 359 5.30 -2.68 15.76
N VAL A 360 4.56 -2.69 14.64
CA VAL A 360 4.36 -1.50 13.79
C VAL A 360 3.31 -0.61 14.45
N THR A 361 3.73 0.08 15.50
CA THR A 361 2.92 1.03 16.27
C THR A 361 3.58 2.41 16.22
N SER A 362 2.80 3.49 16.36
CA SER A 362 3.33 4.85 16.31
C SER A 362 4.44 5.10 17.34
N LEU A 363 4.33 4.49 18.53
CA LEU A 363 5.35 4.56 19.56
C LEU A 363 6.66 3.89 19.12
N ASN A 364 6.59 2.67 18.59
CA ASN A 364 7.78 1.95 18.15
C ASN A 364 8.45 2.64 16.95
N LEU A 365 7.66 3.20 16.03
CA LEU A 365 8.21 4.01 14.94
C LEU A 365 8.90 5.27 15.45
N ALA A 366 8.29 5.99 16.39
CA ALA A 366 8.93 7.15 17.00
C ALA A 366 10.27 6.79 17.69
N LEU A 367 10.32 5.66 18.40
CA LEU A 367 11.55 5.17 19.04
C LEU A 367 12.61 4.78 18.01
N VAL A 368 12.24 4.04 16.97
CA VAL A 368 13.18 3.60 15.92
C VAL A 368 13.69 4.79 15.11
N GLY A 369 12.81 5.75 14.79
CA GLY A 369 13.20 7.01 14.17
C GLY A 369 14.18 7.79 15.04
N ALA A 370 13.90 7.91 16.34
CA ALA A 370 14.81 8.57 17.28
C ALA A 370 16.17 7.84 17.35
N ILE A 371 16.19 6.52 17.38
CA ILE A 371 17.43 5.72 17.37
C ILE A 371 18.25 6.02 16.12
N TRP A 372 17.64 5.99 14.93
CA TRP A 372 18.37 6.24 13.68
C TRP A 372 18.89 7.67 13.53
N VAL A 373 18.20 8.64 14.11
CA VAL A 373 18.65 10.05 14.15
C VAL A 373 19.76 10.24 15.18
N LEU A 374 19.59 9.69 16.39
CA LEU A 374 20.51 9.94 17.51
C LEU A 374 21.76 9.06 17.47
N ALA A 375 21.67 7.81 17.04
CA ALA A 375 22.81 6.89 17.01
C ALA A 375 24.05 7.44 16.28
N PRO A 376 23.96 7.93 15.03
CA PRO A 376 25.13 8.49 14.36
C PRO A 376 25.67 9.73 15.07
N LEU A 377 24.79 10.57 15.65
CA LEU A 377 25.20 11.74 16.42
C LEU A 377 25.93 11.36 17.72
N VAL A 378 25.43 10.37 18.47
CA VAL A 378 26.06 9.88 19.70
C VAL A 378 27.47 9.34 19.43
N VAL A 379 27.65 8.59 18.33
CA VAL A 379 28.96 8.08 17.92
C VAL A 379 29.87 9.22 17.41
N LEU A 380 29.29 10.27 16.82
CA LEU A 380 30.03 11.45 16.36
C LEU A 380 30.66 12.26 17.49
N PHE A 381 30.00 12.40 18.65
CA PHE A 381 30.51 13.18 19.80
C PHE A 381 31.95 12.86 20.21
N PRO A 382 32.32 11.59 20.51
CA PRO A 382 33.70 11.27 20.88
C PRO A 382 34.67 11.47 19.71
N LEU A 383 34.25 11.23 18.47
CA LEU A 383 35.12 11.42 17.29
C LEU A 383 35.50 12.88 17.10
N VAL A 384 34.55 13.81 17.24
CA VAL A 384 34.81 15.26 17.16
C VAL A 384 35.74 15.73 18.27
N ARG A 385 35.70 15.08 19.44
CA ARG A 385 36.46 15.50 20.63
C ARG A 385 37.89 14.97 20.66
N TYR A 386 38.13 13.74 20.20
CA TYR A 386 39.39 13.03 20.45
C TYR A 386 40.26 12.75 19.22
N ARG A 387 39.71 12.84 18.00
CA ARG A 387 40.40 12.39 16.78
C ARG A 387 41.09 13.51 16.00
N ASP A 388 40.87 14.76 16.41
CA ASP A 388 41.47 16.00 15.90
C ASP A 388 41.99 16.84 17.07
#